data_AF-A0A060C5I3-F1
#
_entry.id   AF-A0A060C5I3-F1
#
_cell.length_a   1.000
_cell.length_b   1.000
_cell.length_c   1.000
_cell.angle_alpha   90.00
_cell.angle_beta   90.00
_cell.angle_gamma   90.00
#
_symmetry.space_group_name_H-M   'P 1'
#
loop_
_entity.id
_entity.type
_entity.pdbx_description
1 polymer ?
#
loop_
_entity_poly.entity_id
_entity_poly.type
_entity_poly.pdbx_seq_one_letter_code
_entity_poly.pdbx_strand_id
1 'polypeptide(L)'
;MNLFFVFPDKVIYSRAELVAYFIAQLKLKTGDIALLDRAAGIAQQLFENKGQAKLGVMIHADHFSENSTDDNYILWNNYYDYQFSNSEVVDFYVVATQAQNKLLAAHFEKYLHKQPKIYTIPVGSIKKLIKPTKSRRKFALITASRLSQEKHVDWL
;
A
#
# COMPACT_ATOMS: atom_id res chain seq x y z
N MET A 1 -21.58 -4.89 -22.98
CA MET A 1 -21.88 -6.27 -22.56
C MET A 1 -21.77 -6.30 -21.06
N ASN A 2 -22.87 -6.47 -20.32
CA ASN A 2 -22.81 -6.51 -18.86
C ASN A 2 -22.15 -7.83 -18.44
N LEU A 3 -21.08 -7.73 -17.65
CA LEU A 3 -20.33 -8.88 -17.14
C LEU A 3 -21.09 -9.43 -15.92
N PHE A 4 -21.77 -10.55 -16.07
CA PHE A 4 -22.35 -11.31 -14.96
C PHE A 4 -21.68 -12.67 -14.83
N PHE A 5 -21.58 -13.17 -13.60
CA PHE A 5 -20.95 -14.44 -13.27
C PHE A 5 -22.03 -15.40 -12.76
N VAL A 6 -22.08 -16.61 -13.33
CA VAL A 6 -23.07 -17.64 -12.97
C VAL A 6 -22.34 -18.79 -12.29
N PHE A 7 -22.73 -19.06 -11.04
CA PHE A 7 -22.37 -20.23 -10.25
C PHE A 7 -23.59 -21.17 -10.16
N PRO A 8 -23.41 -22.45 -9.78
CA PRO A 8 -24.53 -23.37 -9.64
C PRO A 8 -25.64 -22.90 -8.70
N ASP A 9 -25.28 -22.12 -7.67
CA ASP A 9 -26.14 -21.66 -6.58
C ASP A 9 -26.35 -20.15 -6.55
N LYS A 10 -25.69 -19.38 -7.42
CA LYS A 10 -25.68 -17.92 -7.35
C LYS A 10 -25.42 -17.24 -8.69
N VAL A 11 -26.03 -16.08 -8.88
CA VAL A 11 -25.69 -15.14 -9.97
C VAL A 11 -25.15 -13.86 -9.35
N ILE A 12 -24.05 -13.35 -9.92
CA ILE A 12 -23.33 -12.16 -9.46
C ILE A 12 -23.26 -11.16 -10.60
N TYR A 13 -23.63 -9.89 -10.36
CA TYR A 13 -23.87 -8.91 -11.43
C TYR A 13 -22.74 -7.90 -11.62
N SER A 14 -21.72 -7.92 -10.76
CA SER A 14 -20.56 -7.05 -10.91
C SER A 14 -19.27 -7.71 -10.45
N ARG A 15 -18.14 -7.19 -10.93
CA ARG A 15 -16.81 -7.60 -10.46
C ARG A 15 -16.63 -7.30 -8.97
N ALA A 16 -17.19 -6.19 -8.49
CA ALA A 16 -17.16 -5.81 -7.07
C ALA A 16 -17.87 -6.87 -6.20
N GLU A 17 -19.08 -7.27 -6.57
CA GLU A 17 -19.80 -8.34 -5.87
C GLU A 17 -19.06 -9.69 -5.93
N LEU A 18 -18.38 -9.98 -7.04
CA LEU A 18 -17.57 -11.19 -7.15
C LEU A 18 -16.39 -11.18 -6.17
N VAL A 19 -15.72 -10.03 -6.02
CA VAL A 19 -14.63 -9.86 -5.04
C VAL A 19 -15.18 -9.97 -3.61
N ALA A 20 -16.29 -9.31 -3.30
CA ALA A 20 -16.94 -9.42 -2.00
C ALA A 20 -17.30 -10.88 -1.68
N TYR A 21 -17.87 -11.59 -2.66
CA TYR A 21 -18.19 -13.01 -2.52
C TYR A 21 -16.94 -13.86 -2.27
N PHE A 22 -15.86 -13.64 -3.02
CA PHE A 22 -14.58 -14.33 -2.79
C PHE A 22 -14.07 -14.11 -1.36
N ILE A 23 -14.06 -12.86 -0.87
CA ILE A 23 -13.58 -12.53 0.48
C ILE A 23 -14.46 -13.19 1.54
N ALA A 24 -15.78 -13.20 1.37
CA ALA A 24 -16.69 -13.88 2.28
C ALA A 24 -16.43 -15.40 2.31
N GLN A 25 -16.09 -16.02 1.18
CA GLN A 25 -15.76 -17.45 1.12
C GLN A 25 -14.45 -17.81 1.83
N LEU A 26 -13.55 -16.85 2.07
CA LEU A 26 -12.36 -17.08 2.89
C LEU A 26 -12.71 -17.34 4.37
N LYS A 27 -13.91 -16.97 4.82
CA LYS A 27 -14.42 -17.18 6.18
C LYS A 27 -13.43 -16.68 7.24
N LEU A 28 -12.87 -15.50 7.00
CA LEU A 28 -11.85 -14.88 7.86
C LEU A 28 -12.35 -14.71 9.30
N LYS A 29 -11.51 -15.07 10.27
CA LYS A 29 -11.83 -15.14 11.70
C LYS A 29 -10.94 -14.22 12.52
N THR A 30 -11.29 -14.11 13.80
CA THR A 30 -10.38 -13.53 14.80
C THR A 30 -9.04 -14.27 14.78
N GLY A 31 -7.95 -13.54 14.59
CA GLY A 31 -6.58 -14.07 14.48
C GLY A 31 -6.00 -13.98 13.07
N ASP A 32 -6.85 -13.92 12.05
CA ASP A 32 -6.41 -13.70 10.67
C ASP A 32 -6.05 -12.22 10.44
N ILE A 33 -5.15 -12.00 9.48
CA ILE A 33 -4.72 -10.66 9.06
C ILE A 33 -4.81 -10.57 7.54
N ALA A 34 -5.60 -9.61 7.05
CA ALA A 34 -5.64 -9.22 5.65
C ALA A 34 -4.63 -8.10 5.40
N LEU A 35 -3.70 -8.29 4.47
CA LEU A 35 -2.73 -7.27 4.06
C LEU A 35 -3.11 -6.73 2.69
N LEU A 36 -3.28 -5.41 2.58
CA LEU A 36 -3.69 -4.72 1.36
C LEU A 36 -2.53 -3.91 0.76
N ASP A 37 -1.98 -4.40 -0.35
CA ASP A 37 -0.92 -3.69 -1.10
C ASP A 37 -1.47 -2.70 -2.15
N ARG A 38 -2.55 -3.06 -2.86
CA ARG A 38 -3.18 -2.21 -3.88
C ARG A 38 -4.70 -2.21 -3.72
N ALA A 39 -5.26 -1.03 -3.47
CA ALA A 39 -6.67 -0.84 -3.15
C ALA A 39 -7.63 -0.80 -4.35
N ALA A 40 -7.12 -0.46 -5.54
CA ALA A 40 -7.95 -0.13 -6.69
C ALA A 40 -8.95 -1.26 -7.04
N GLY A 41 -10.25 -0.97 -6.91
CA GLY A 41 -11.33 -1.88 -7.24
C GLY A 41 -11.58 -3.02 -6.27
N ILE A 42 -10.90 -3.07 -5.12
CA ILE A 42 -11.07 -4.13 -4.11
C ILE A 42 -11.16 -3.64 -2.67
N ALA A 43 -10.69 -2.42 -2.37
CA ALA A 43 -10.56 -1.97 -0.98
C ALA A 43 -11.91 -1.92 -0.26
N GLN A 44 -12.94 -1.33 -0.88
CA GLN A 44 -14.27 -1.29 -0.28
C GLN A 44 -14.78 -2.69 0.05
N GLN A 45 -14.68 -3.62 -0.90
CA GLN A 45 -15.13 -4.99 -0.74
C GLN A 45 -14.37 -5.69 0.38
N LEU A 46 -13.06 -5.47 0.51
CA LEU A 46 -12.27 -6.00 1.61
C LEU A 46 -12.65 -5.38 2.96
N PHE A 47 -12.80 -4.06 3.03
CA PHE A 47 -13.09 -3.34 4.25
C PHE A 47 -14.45 -3.79 4.83
N GLU A 48 -15.45 -3.96 3.97
CA GLU A 48 -16.80 -4.40 4.33
C GLU A 48 -16.89 -5.91 4.64
N ASN A 49 -16.07 -6.76 3.99
CA ASN A 49 -16.21 -8.23 4.06
C ASN A 49 -15.10 -8.95 4.82
N LYS A 50 -14.11 -8.25 5.39
CA LYS A 50 -13.02 -8.88 6.17
C LYS A 50 -13.48 -9.60 7.45
N GLY A 51 -14.74 -9.41 7.85
CA GLY A 51 -15.29 -9.95 9.08
C GLY A 51 -14.48 -9.51 10.29
N GLN A 52 -14.03 -10.49 11.08
CA GLN A 52 -13.26 -10.25 12.32
C GLN A 52 -11.74 -10.23 12.11
N ALA A 53 -11.25 -10.38 10.88
CA ALA A 53 -9.81 -10.27 10.62
C ALA A 53 -9.32 -8.84 10.84
N LYS A 54 -8.04 -8.76 11.23
CA LYS A 54 -7.33 -7.48 11.25
C LYS A 54 -6.97 -7.06 9.83
N LEU A 55 -6.93 -5.75 9.60
CA LEU A 55 -6.58 -5.16 8.31
C LEU A 55 -5.29 -4.35 8.41
N GLY A 56 -4.29 -4.74 7.63
CA GLY A 56 -3.05 -3.99 7.43
C GLY A 56 -2.99 -3.37 6.04
N VAL A 57 -2.57 -2.11 5.91
CA VAL A 57 -2.38 -1.44 4.61
C VAL A 57 -0.90 -1.20 4.35
N MET A 58 -0.39 -1.65 3.19
CA MET A 58 1.01 -1.50 2.80
C MET A 58 1.18 -0.24 1.95
N ILE A 59 2.14 0.61 2.34
CA ILE A 59 2.46 1.87 1.65
C ILE A 59 3.84 1.71 1.00
N HIS A 60 3.86 1.67 -0.33
CA HIS A 60 5.05 1.37 -1.13
C HIS A 60 5.74 2.60 -1.71
N ALA A 61 4.96 3.61 -2.08
CA ALA A 61 5.44 4.85 -2.68
C ALA A 61 5.11 6.03 -1.76
N ASP A 62 5.42 7.24 -2.22
CA ASP A 62 5.03 8.47 -1.51
C ASP A 62 3.50 8.53 -1.33
N HIS A 63 3.08 8.89 -0.13
CA HIS A 63 1.68 8.79 0.29
C HIS A 63 0.86 10.05 0.03
N PHE A 64 1.47 11.14 -0.43
CA PHE A 64 0.83 12.43 -0.66
C PHE A 64 1.55 13.23 -1.75
N SER A 65 0.92 14.30 -2.23
CA SER A 65 1.52 15.26 -3.16
C SER A 65 1.91 16.54 -2.43
N GLU A 66 3.22 16.78 -2.29
CA GLU A 66 3.75 17.96 -1.58
C GLU A 66 3.33 19.28 -2.23
N ASN A 67 3.42 19.38 -3.56
CA ASN A 67 3.06 20.59 -4.31
C ASN A 67 1.58 20.98 -4.20
N SER A 68 0.73 20.06 -3.76
CA SER A 68 -0.71 20.24 -3.62
C SER A 68 -1.18 20.11 -2.16
N THR A 69 -0.26 20.27 -1.21
CA THR A 69 -0.53 20.20 0.23
C THR A 69 -0.10 21.53 0.88
N ASP A 70 -0.92 22.04 1.78
CA ASP A 70 -0.64 23.25 2.56
C ASP A 70 -0.87 22.99 4.06
N ASP A 71 -0.92 24.05 4.87
CA ASP A 71 -1.08 23.90 6.31
C ASP A 71 -2.44 23.38 6.77
N ASN A 72 -3.46 23.50 5.94
CA ASN A 72 -4.84 23.13 6.26
C ASN A 72 -5.31 21.87 5.51
N TYR A 73 -4.77 21.64 4.32
CA TYR A 73 -5.23 20.58 3.42
C TYR A 73 -4.08 19.73 2.90
N ILE A 74 -4.33 18.42 2.85
CA ILE A 74 -3.42 17.44 2.27
C ILE A 74 -4.06 16.74 1.08
N LEU A 75 -3.32 16.64 -0.02
CA LEU A 75 -3.69 15.80 -1.14
C LEU A 75 -3.00 14.44 -1.01
N TRP A 76 -3.76 13.43 -0.58
CA TRP A 76 -3.26 12.06 -0.54
C TRP A 76 -3.01 11.53 -1.95
N ASN A 77 -2.05 10.62 -2.05
CA ASN A 77 -1.85 9.85 -3.27
C ASN A 77 -3.12 9.02 -3.54
N ASN A 78 -3.61 9.06 -4.78
CA ASN A 78 -4.86 8.40 -5.20
C ASN A 78 -4.88 6.88 -4.94
N TYR A 79 -3.72 6.23 -4.77
CA TYR A 79 -3.65 4.82 -4.39
C TYR A 79 -3.92 4.56 -2.90
N TYR A 80 -3.86 5.57 -2.04
CA TYR A 80 -4.00 5.46 -0.59
C TYR A 80 -5.14 6.29 0.01
N ASP A 81 -5.69 7.23 -0.75
CA ASP A 81 -6.73 8.17 -0.31
C ASP A 81 -7.93 7.47 0.36
N TYR A 82 -8.44 6.39 -0.25
CA TYR A 82 -9.56 5.63 0.32
C TYR A 82 -9.20 5.01 1.67
N GLN A 83 -7.99 4.44 1.81
CA GLN A 83 -7.53 3.77 3.02
C GLN A 83 -7.23 4.77 4.16
N PHE A 84 -6.84 5.99 3.83
CA PHE A 84 -6.62 7.06 4.82
C PHE A 84 -7.94 7.71 5.24
N SER A 85 -8.84 7.95 4.29
CA SER A 85 -10.17 8.48 4.56
C SER A 85 -10.99 7.54 5.44
N ASN A 86 -10.80 6.21 5.28
CA ASN A 86 -11.46 5.17 6.08
C ASN A 86 -10.50 4.52 7.09
N SER A 87 -9.60 5.29 7.71
CA SER A 87 -8.55 4.75 8.58
C SER A 87 -9.06 4.08 9.86
N GLU A 88 -10.31 4.32 10.26
CA GLU A 88 -10.94 3.75 11.46
C GLU A 88 -11.17 2.24 11.35
N VAL A 89 -11.25 1.69 10.14
CA VAL A 89 -11.35 0.24 9.93
C VAL A 89 -10.01 -0.45 9.65
N VAL A 90 -8.92 0.34 9.62
CA VAL A 90 -7.55 -0.15 9.40
C VAL A 90 -6.84 -0.33 10.75
N ASP A 91 -6.39 -1.54 11.04
CA ASP A 91 -5.72 -1.86 12.31
C ASP A 91 -4.28 -1.33 12.37
N PHE A 92 -3.58 -1.31 11.24
CA PHE A 92 -2.23 -0.78 11.13
C PHE A 92 -1.81 -0.47 9.68
N TYR A 93 -0.78 0.36 9.56
CA TYR A 93 -0.09 0.65 8.31
C TYR A 93 1.34 0.12 8.35
N VAL A 94 1.89 -0.19 7.18
CA VAL A 94 3.30 -0.57 7.03
C VAL A 94 3.94 0.34 5.99
N VAL A 95 5.07 0.93 6.36
CA VAL A 95 5.89 1.80 5.49
C VAL A 95 7.32 1.25 5.41
N ALA A 96 8.02 1.57 4.32
CA ALA A 96 9.35 1.02 4.06
C ALA A 96 10.46 1.64 4.93
N THR A 97 10.29 2.89 5.37
CA THR A 97 11.35 3.64 6.07
C THR A 97 10.84 4.32 7.34
N GLN A 98 11.74 4.57 8.28
CA GLN A 98 11.40 5.31 9.51
C GLN A 98 11.07 6.78 9.22
N ALA A 99 11.67 7.36 8.17
CA ALA A 99 11.38 8.72 7.74
C ALA A 99 9.92 8.84 7.27
N GLN A 100 9.48 7.93 6.39
CA GLN A 100 8.09 7.89 5.95
C GLN A 100 7.11 7.65 7.11
N ASN A 101 7.50 6.81 8.09
CA ASN A 101 6.69 6.56 9.29
C ASN A 101 6.42 7.85 10.06
N LYS A 102 7.50 8.57 10.41
CA LYS A 102 7.40 9.84 11.14
C LYS A 102 6.56 10.87 10.39
N LEU A 103 6.79 10.99 9.08
CA LEU A 103 6.06 11.95 8.24
C LEU A 103 4.57 11.60 8.14
N LEU A 104 4.25 10.32 7.90
CA LEU A 104 2.87 9.85 7.81
C LEU A 104 2.14 10.02 9.14
N ALA A 105 2.78 9.70 10.27
CA ALA A 105 2.23 9.91 11.60
C ALA A 105 1.89 11.40 11.83
N ALA A 106 2.81 12.30 11.49
CA ALA A 106 2.58 13.73 11.61
C ALA A 106 1.43 14.23 10.72
N HIS A 107 1.31 13.70 9.50
CA HIS A 107 0.19 14.05 8.62
C HIS A 107 -1.15 13.52 9.14
N PHE A 108 -1.21 12.30 9.67
CA PHE A 108 -2.41 11.77 10.30
C PHE A 108 -2.84 12.62 11.50
N GLU A 109 -1.90 13.05 12.33
CA GLU A 109 -2.19 13.89 13.49
C GLU A 109 -2.64 15.30 13.07
N LYS A 110 -1.94 15.92 12.12
CA LYS A 110 -2.24 17.28 11.64
C LYS A 110 -3.57 17.38 10.91
N TYR A 111 -3.81 16.51 9.92
CA TYR A 111 -4.93 16.67 8.98
C TYR A 111 -6.14 15.79 9.31
N LEU A 112 -5.94 14.69 10.03
CA LEU A 112 -7.03 13.75 10.35
C LEU A 112 -7.28 13.65 11.86
N HIS A 113 -6.45 14.28 12.71
CA HIS A 113 -6.51 14.18 14.17
C HIS A 113 -6.55 12.73 14.68
N LYS A 114 -5.83 11.85 13.99
CA LYS A 114 -5.75 10.41 14.29
C LYS A 114 -4.29 10.02 14.56
N GLN A 115 -4.10 8.98 15.37
CA GLN A 115 -2.78 8.41 15.66
C GLN A 115 -2.81 6.89 15.38
N PRO A 116 -2.84 6.47 14.10
CA PRO A 116 -2.89 5.05 13.77
C PRO A 116 -1.57 4.35 14.08
N LYS A 117 -1.61 3.02 14.20
CA LYS A 117 -0.40 2.20 14.33
C LYS A 117 0.33 2.13 12.99
N ILE A 118 1.59 2.56 12.95
CA ILE A 118 2.42 2.54 11.74
C ILE A 118 3.71 1.79 12.05
N TYR A 119 3.94 0.68 11.35
CA TYR A 119 5.17 -0.11 11.46
C TYR A 119 6.14 0.20 10.33
N THR A 120 7.43 0.22 10.64
CA THR A 120 8.49 0.33 9.64
C THR A 120 9.07 -1.05 9.35
N ILE A 121 8.81 -1.56 8.15
CA ILE A 121 9.33 -2.85 7.68
C ILE A 121 9.99 -2.63 6.32
N PRO A 122 11.33 -2.80 6.20
CA PRO A 122 12.02 -2.64 4.92
C PRO A 122 11.50 -3.63 3.86
N VAL A 123 11.35 -3.16 2.63
CA VAL A 123 10.86 -3.97 1.48
C VAL A 123 11.82 -5.07 1.04
N GLY A 124 13.07 -5.03 1.51
CA GLY A 124 14.10 -5.99 1.14
C GLY A 124 15.12 -6.15 2.25
N SER A 125 15.83 -7.28 2.20
CA SER A 125 16.94 -7.59 3.10
C SER A 125 18.05 -8.30 2.35
N ILE A 126 19.25 -8.27 2.92
CA ILE A 126 20.40 -9.03 2.43
C ILE A 126 20.79 -10.06 3.48
N LYS A 127 20.94 -11.33 3.07
CA LYS A 127 21.31 -12.43 4.00
C LYS A 127 22.69 -12.21 4.63
N LYS A 128 23.62 -11.64 3.87
CA LYS A 128 24.98 -11.31 4.29
C LYS A 128 25.54 -10.18 3.45
N LEU A 129 26.56 -9.51 3.97
CA LEU A 129 27.33 -8.53 3.22
C LEU A 129 28.15 -9.23 2.12
N ILE A 130 28.01 -8.76 0.89
CA ILE A 130 28.80 -9.26 -0.24
C ILE A 130 30.08 -8.44 -0.34
N LYS A 131 31.22 -9.09 -0.02
CA LYS A 131 32.55 -8.50 -0.19
C LYS A 131 33.09 -8.83 -1.58
N PRO A 132 33.79 -7.89 -2.24
CA PRO A 132 34.35 -8.14 -3.57
C PRO A 132 35.44 -9.23 -3.50
N THR A 133 35.45 -10.14 -4.46
CA THR A 133 36.50 -11.18 -4.60
C THR A 133 37.71 -10.69 -5.41
N LYS A 134 37.57 -9.55 -6.10
CA LYS A 134 38.59 -8.91 -6.93
C LYS A 134 38.57 -7.39 -6.68
N SER A 135 39.68 -6.71 -6.99
CA SER A 135 39.73 -5.24 -6.95
C SER A 135 38.64 -4.63 -7.85
N ARG A 136 37.96 -3.58 -7.36
CA ARG A 136 36.97 -2.84 -8.15
C ARG A 136 37.67 -2.11 -9.30
N ARG A 137 37.01 -2.01 -10.46
CA ARG A 137 37.53 -1.27 -11.62
C ARG A 137 37.61 0.22 -11.29
N LYS A 138 38.80 0.82 -11.48
CA LYS A 138 38.99 2.28 -11.31
C LYS A 138 38.17 3.04 -12.35
N PHE A 139 37.60 4.18 -11.95
CA PHE A 139 36.81 5.08 -12.81
C PHE A 139 35.57 4.45 -13.47
N ALA A 140 34.96 3.43 -12.84
CA ALA A 140 33.73 2.80 -13.34
C ALA A 140 32.50 3.28 -12.56
N LEU A 141 31.43 3.62 -13.28
CA LEU A 141 30.13 4.02 -12.73
C LEU A 141 29.07 2.96 -13.06
N ILE A 142 28.05 2.83 -12.21
CA ILE A 142 26.90 1.94 -12.42
C ILE A 142 25.64 2.58 -11.86
N THR A 143 24.56 2.55 -12.64
CA THR A 143 23.19 2.78 -12.18
C THR A 143 22.35 1.56 -12.58
N ALA A 144 21.31 1.27 -11.81
CA ALA A 144 20.39 0.16 -12.09
C ALA A 144 18.97 0.56 -11.71
N SER A 145 18.13 0.79 -12.73
CA SER A 145 16.72 1.12 -12.57
C SER A 145 15.94 0.66 -13.80
N ARG A 146 14.60 0.73 -13.73
CA ARG A 146 13.80 0.76 -14.95
C ARG A 146 14.15 2.03 -15.74
N LEU A 147 14.03 1.96 -17.06
CA LEU A 147 14.19 3.11 -17.94
C LEU A 147 12.84 3.83 -18.05
N SER A 148 12.62 4.79 -17.15
CA SER A 148 11.42 5.63 -17.08
C SER A 148 11.83 7.09 -16.88
N GLN A 149 11.00 8.03 -17.35
CA GLN A 149 11.29 9.47 -17.26
C GLN A 149 11.54 9.93 -15.82
N GLU A 150 10.78 9.39 -14.86
CA GLU A 150 10.93 9.62 -13.41
C GLU A 150 12.34 9.33 -12.85
N LYS A 151 13.17 8.56 -13.56
CA LYS A 151 14.52 8.19 -13.12
C LYS A 151 15.61 9.13 -13.61
N HIS A 152 15.30 10.03 -14.56
CA HIS A 152 16.21 11.04 -15.09
C HIS A 152 17.60 10.47 -15.43
N VAL A 153 17.63 9.29 -16.05
CA VAL A 153 18.89 8.62 -16.44
C VAL A 153 19.66 9.45 -17.48
N ASP A 154 18.96 10.31 -18.21
CA ASP A 154 19.51 11.30 -19.15
C ASP A 154 20.37 12.39 -18.47
N TRP A 155 20.28 12.57 -17.15
CA TRP A 155 21.09 13.55 -16.41
C TRP A 155 22.39 12.98 -15.83
N LEU A 156 22.60 11.66 -15.96
CA LEU A 156 23.80 10.95 -15.48
C LEU A 156 24.96 11.04 -16.49
#